data_AF-S6HBA5-F1
#
_entry.id   AF-S6HBA5-F1
#
_cell.length_a   1.000
_cell.length_b   1.000
_cell.length_c   1.000
_cell.angle_alpha   90.00
_cell.angle_beta   90.00
_cell.angle_gamma   90.00
#
_symmetry.space_group_name_H-M   'P 1'
#
loop_
_entity.id
_entity.type
_entity.pdbx_description
1 polymer ?
#
loop_
_entity_poly.entity_id
_entity_poly.type
_entity_poly.pdbx_seq_one_letter_code
_entity_poly.pdbx_strand_id
1 'polypeptide(L)'
;MKKLIITCAALALLSACNGGLKPQLQQQVLSSPSLNDQQLLAEFKDREFSVNVLSGSRSGRYNFKYNADGTVDIQTAGYNGSKSWSIKNAQLCVKTCHSYYKDQATGILYGTTNDKITAILNPK
;
A
#
# COMPACT_ATOMS: atom_id res chain seq x y z
N MET A 1 28.98 -10.94 -28.38
CA MET A 1 27.68 -11.64 -28.19
C MET A 1 27.39 -11.74 -26.71
N LYS A 2 26.11 -11.62 -26.37
CA LYS A 2 25.51 -11.47 -25.04
C LYS A 2 25.95 -12.54 -24.03
N LYS A 3 25.95 -12.18 -22.74
CA LYS A 3 25.11 -12.82 -21.70
C LYS A 3 25.13 -11.98 -20.42
N LEU A 4 24.09 -11.15 -20.29
CA LEU A 4 23.72 -10.45 -19.06
C LEU A 4 23.03 -11.47 -18.16
N ILE A 5 23.63 -11.78 -17.01
CA ILE A 5 23.03 -12.65 -16.00
C ILE A 5 22.08 -11.77 -15.18
N ILE A 6 20.79 -11.86 -15.49
CA ILE A 6 19.73 -11.31 -14.64
C ILE A 6 19.49 -12.34 -13.55
N THR A 7 20.06 -12.10 -12.38
CA THR A 7 19.76 -12.92 -11.20
C THR A 7 18.41 -12.48 -10.65
N CYS A 8 17.36 -13.21 -11.02
CA CYS A 8 16.09 -13.23 -10.30
C CYS A 8 16.37 -13.69 -8.87
N ALA A 9 16.56 -12.75 -7.94
CA ALA A 9 16.57 -13.07 -6.52
C ALA A 9 15.13 -13.38 -6.12
N ALA A 10 14.90 -14.67 -5.95
CA ALA A 10 13.63 -15.29 -5.66
C ALA A 10 12.97 -14.71 -4.41
N LEU A 11 11.65 -14.61 -4.53
CA LEU A 11 10.65 -14.41 -3.50
C LEU A 11 10.93 -15.32 -2.29
N ALA A 12 11.57 -14.80 -1.24
CA ALA A 12 11.73 -15.51 0.02
C ALA A 12 10.45 -15.37 0.86
N LEU A 13 9.44 -16.17 0.50
CA LEU A 13 8.26 -16.41 1.32
C LEU A 13 8.60 -17.32 2.50
N LEU A 14 8.10 -16.91 3.68
CA LEU A 14 7.73 -17.72 4.86
C LEU A 14 8.82 -18.25 5.83
N SER A 15 8.82 -17.63 7.01
CA SER A 15 9.14 -18.14 8.36
C SER A 15 8.93 -16.96 9.32
N ALA A 16 7.82 -16.82 10.04
CA ALA A 16 7.23 -17.56 11.18
C ALA A 16 7.40 -16.75 12.49
N CYS A 17 6.26 -16.50 13.15
CA CYS A 17 6.07 -16.21 14.58
C CYS A 17 6.55 -14.87 15.17
N ASN A 18 5.78 -13.80 14.92
CA ASN A 18 5.23 -12.86 15.91
C ASN A 18 4.79 -11.57 15.22
N GLY A 19 3.51 -11.48 14.87
CA GLY A 19 2.69 -10.25 14.80
C GLY A 19 3.21 -8.97 14.12
N GLY A 20 4.28 -9.02 13.34
CA GLY A 20 4.93 -7.82 12.79
C GLY A 20 5.46 -8.06 11.40
N LEU A 21 5.43 -7.01 10.59
CA LEU A 21 6.04 -6.98 9.26
C LEU A 21 7.55 -7.24 9.39
N LYS A 22 8.13 -8.10 8.56
CA LYS A 22 9.57 -8.41 8.63
C LYS A 22 10.38 -7.10 8.44
N PRO A 23 11.34 -6.75 9.33
CA PRO A 23 12.14 -5.52 9.21
C PRO A 23 12.84 -5.37 7.84
N GLN A 24 13.22 -6.50 7.24
CA GLN A 24 13.80 -6.57 5.89
C GLN A 24 12.84 -6.04 4.82
N LEU A 25 11.55 -6.39 4.90
CA LEU A 25 10.55 -5.89 3.96
C LEU A 25 10.37 -4.37 4.10
N GLN A 26 10.39 -3.86 5.33
CA GLN A 26 10.32 -2.41 5.55
C GLN A 26 11.51 -1.67 4.95
N GLN A 27 12.73 -2.15 5.18
CA GLN A 27 13.92 -1.56 4.57
C GLN A 27 13.88 -1.62 3.04
N GLN A 28 13.47 -2.75 2.46
CA GLN A 28 13.35 -2.90 1.01
C GLN A 28 12.34 -1.90 0.41
N VAL A 29 11.14 -1.80 1.00
CA VAL A 29 10.11 -0.88 0.53
C VAL A 29 10.59 0.58 0.59
N LEU A 30 11.19 0.98 1.71
CA LEU A 30 11.66 2.35 1.92
C LEU A 30 12.90 2.70 1.10
N SER A 31 13.62 1.71 0.57
CA SER A 31 14.72 1.92 -0.37
C SER A 31 14.25 2.27 -1.79
N SER A 32 12.98 2.00 -2.11
CA SER A 32 12.37 2.42 -3.38
C SER A 32 11.84 3.85 -3.27
N PRO A 33 11.80 4.63 -4.36
CA PRO A 33 11.14 5.93 -4.32
C PRO A 33 9.63 5.77 -4.07
N SER A 34 9.06 6.65 -3.27
CA SER A 34 7.60 6.72 -3.10
C SER A 34 6.95 7.19 -4.40
N LEU A 35 5.70 6.79 -4.61
CA LEU A 35 4.88 7.27 -5.71
C LEU A 35 4.60 8.76 -5.57
N ASN A 36 4.78 9.52 -6.65
CA ASN A 36 4.36 10.92 -6.70
C ASN A 36 2.83 11.05 -6.88
N ASP A 37 2.33 12.28 -6.85
CA ASP A 37 0.89 12.57 -6.91
C ASP A 37 0.18 11.96 -8.12
N GLN A 38 0.79 12.08 -9.30
CA GLN A 38 0.22 11.55 -10.53
C GLN A 38 0.24 10.02 -10.56
N GLN A 39 1.31 9.41 -10.04
CA GLN A 39 1.42 7.96 -9.93
C GLN A 39 0.41 7.40 -8.93
N LEU A 40 0.24 8.03 -7.77
CA LEU A 40 -0.78 7.67 -6.79
C LEU A 40 -2.17 7.69 -7.43
N LEU A 41 -2.52 8.80 -8.08
CA LEU A 41 -3.81 8.91 -8.75
C LEU A 41 -4.02 7.78 -9.77
N ALA A 42 -3.00 7.49 -10.58
CA ALA A 42 -3.06 6.44 -11.57
C ALA A 42 -3.23 5.05 -10.94
N GLU A 43 -2.57 4.78 -9.81
CA GLU A 43 -2.70 3.49 -9.10
C GLU A 43 -4.08 3.32 -8.47
N PHE A 44 -4.67 4.38 -7.91
CA PHE A 44 -5.95 4.27 -7.22
C PHE A 44 -7.15 4.40 -8.16
N LYS A 45 -7.05 5.19 -9.23
CA LYS A 45 -8.17 5.51 -10.14
C LYS A 45 -8.95 4.28 -10.60
N ASP A 46 -10.23 4.25 -10.23
CA ASP A 46 -11.20 3.21 -10.61
C ASP A 46 -10.78 1.79 -10.19
N ARG A 47 -9.98 1.66 -9.12
CA ARG A 47 -9.51 0.38 -8.59
C ARG A 47 -10.03 0.09 -7.20
N GLU A 48 -10.16 -1.20 -6.93
CA GLU A 48 -10.48 -1.74 -5.62
C GLU A 48 -9.29 -2.50 -5.06
N PHE A 49 -9.10 -2.38 -3.75
CA PHE A 49 -8.00 -3.01 -3.02
C PHE A 49 -8.52 -3.72 -1.79
N SER A 50 -7.90 -4.84 -1.46
CA SER A 50 -7.95 -5.38 -0.11
C SER A 50 -6.83 -4.79 0.71
N VAL A 51 -7.18 -4.11 1.80
CA VAL A 51 -6.23 -3.38 2.66
C VAL A 51 -6.08 -4.10 3.99
N ASN A 52 -4.85 -4.43 4.34
CA ASN A 52 -4.48 -4.91 5.66
C ASN A 52 -3.80 -3.76 6.42
N VAL A 53 -4.52 -3.16 7.38
CA VAL A 53 -3.99 -2.13 8.28
C VAL A 53 -3.32 -2.82 9.46
N LEU A 54 -2.05 -2.52 9.68
CA LEU A 54 -1.18 -3.30 10.57
C LEU A 54 -1.09 -2.74 11.99
N SER A 55 -1.48 -1.48 12.20
CA SER A 55 -1.31 -0.81 13.48
C SER A 55 -2.36 0.29 13.70
N GLY A 56 -2.50 0.72 14.96
CA GLY A 56 -3.49 1.69 15.41
C GLY A 56 -4.81 1.06 15.87
N SER A 57 -5.73 1.87 16.39
CA SER A 57 -7.01 1.42 16.95
C SER A 57 -7.99 0.84 15.93
N ARG A 58 -7.64 0.90 14.64
CA ARG A 58 -8.40 0.35 13.50
C ARG A 58 -7.53 -0.58 12.66
N SER A 59 -6.64 -1.35 13.30
CA SER A 59 -5.95 -2.44 12.62
C SER A 59 -6.94 -3.52 12.19
N GLY A 60 -6.75 -4.11 11.01
CA GLY A 60 -7.66 -5.11 10.47
C GLY A 60 -7.67 -5.13 8.96
N ARG A 61 -8.59 -5.93 8.39
CA ARG A 61 -8.78 -6.05 6.95
C ARG A 61 -10.00 -5.24 6.48
N TYR A 62 -9.81 -4.51 5.39
CA TYR A 62 -10.78 -3.62 4.79
C TYR A 62 -10.83 -3.81 3.27
N ASN A 63 -11.92 -3.39 2.64
CA ASN A 63 -11.94 -3.11 1.22
C ASN A 63 -11.85 -1.60 1.03
N PHE A 64 -10.93 -1.17 0.18
CA PHE A 64 -10.75 0.20 -0.21
C PHE A 64 -11.15 0.32 -1.68
N LYS A 65 -12.05 1.24 -1.99
CA LYS A 65 -12.42 1.58 -3.36
C LYS A 65 -12.20 3.05 -3.56
N TYR A 66 -11.51 3.39 -4.64
CA TYR A 66 -11.36 4.78 -5.03
C TYR A 66 -12.30 5.09 -6.20
N ASN A 67 -13.13 6.11 -5.99
CA ASN A 67 -14.20 6.50 -6.90
C ASN A 67 -13.75 7.62 -7.84
N ALA A 68 -14.37 7.69 -9.02
CA ALA A 68 -14.09 8.70 -10.04
C ALA A 68 -14.34 10.15 -9.55
N ASP A 69 -15.22 10.33 -8.57
CA ASP A 69 -15.54 11.63 -7.95
C ASP A 69 -14.49 12.10 -6.92
N GLY A 70 -13.41 11.34 -6.74
CA GLY A 70 -12.40 11.68 -5.76
C GLY A 70 -12.79 11.31 -4.33
N THR A 71 -13.73 10.39 -4.12
CA THR A 71 -14.01 9.79 -2.81
C THR A 71 -13.37 8.41 -2.66
N VAL A 72 -13.17 8.00 -1.42
CA VAL A 72 -12.72 6.67 -1.04
C VAL A 72 -13.80 6.01 -0.20
N ASP A 73 -14.23 4.82 -0.61
CA ASP A 73 -15.08 3.96 0.19
C ASP A 73 -14.23 2.95 0.96
N ILE A 74 -14.48 2.85 2.27
CA ILE A 74 -13.86 1.86 3.14
C ILE A 74 -14.96 0.96 3.68
N GLN A 75 -14.91 -0.32 3.30
CA GLN A 75 -15.86 -1.34 3.76
C GLN A 75 -15.16 -2.30 4.72
N THR A 76 -15.81 -2.58 5.85
CA THR A 76 -15.44 -3.63 6.80
C THR A 76 -16.69 -4.19 7.46
N ALA A 77 -16.56 -5.28 8.21
CA ALA A 77 -17.67 -5.81 8.99
C ALA A 77 -18.12 -4.75 10.03
N GLY A 78 -19.29 -4.15 9.80
CA GLY A 78 -19.89 -3.14 10.69
C GLY A 78 -19.61 -1.68 10.34
N TYR A 79 -18.89 -1.38 9.26
CA TYR A 79 -18.76 -0.01 8.76
C TYR A 79 -18.62 0.01 7.23
N ASN A 80 -19.60 0.62 6.59
CA ASN A 80 -19.56 1.01 5.19
C ASN A 80 -19.74 2.53 5.14
N GLY A 81 -18.74 3.25 4.64
CA GLY A 81 -18.84 4.70 4.50
C GLY A 81 -17.83 5.28 3.54
N SER A 82 -18.20 6.41 2.96
CA SER A 82 -17.39 7.19 2.03
C SER A 82 -16.68 8.32 2.77
N LYS A 83 -15.42 8.57 2.40
CA LYS A 83 -14.64 9.72 2.85
C LYS A 83 -14.03 10.41 1.63
N SER A 84 -14.05 11.74 1.63
CA SER A 84 -13.22 12.50 0.69
C SER A 84 -11.75 12.31 1.06
N TRP A 85 -10.90 12.12 0.07
CA TRP A 85 -9.45 12.10 0.26
C TRP A 85 -8.81 13.27 -0.47
N SER A 86 -7.53 13.51 -0.19
CA SER A 86 -6.72 14.41 -0.99
C SER A 86 -5.36 13.79 -1.27
N ILE A 87 -4.84 14.05 -2.47
CA ILE A 87 -3.42 13.85 -2.78
C ILE A 87 -2.70 15.15 -2.49
N LYS A 88 -1.67 15.09 -1.64
CA LYS A 88 -0.71 16.18 -1.46
C LYS A 88 0.65 15.60 -1.17
N ASN A 89 1.69 16.16 -1.78
CA ASN A 89 3.08 15.85 -1.43
C ASN A 89 3.41 14.35 -1.42
N ALA A 90 3.01 13.63 -2.46
CA ALA A 90 3.19 12.18 -2.61
C ALA A 90 2.48 11.35 -1.52
N GLN A 91 1.37 11.87 -0.98
CA GLN A 91 0.57 11.21 0.05
C GLN A 91 -0.91 11.18 -0.27
N LEU A 92 -1.58 10.08 0.10
CA LEU A 92 -3.04 9.96 0.12
C LEU A 92 -3.50 10.18 1.56
N CYS A 93 -4.31 11.22 1.76
CA CYS A 93 -4.84 11.64 3.06
C CYS A 93 -6.34 11.39 3.13
N VAL A 94 -6.76 10.46 3.98
CA VAL A 94 -8.19 10.25 4.31
C VAL A 94 -8.47 10.82 5.71
N LYS A 95 -8.00 10.12 6.75
CA LYS A 95 -7.91 10.62 8.14
C LYS A 95 -6.45 10.81 8.56
N THR A 96 -5.60 9.90 8.10
CA THR A 96 -4.15 9.96 8.22
C THR A 96 -3.58 10.01 6.81
N CYS A 97 -2.48 10.73 6.63
CA CYS A 97 -1.75 10.78 5.38
C CYS A 97 -0.74 9.64 5.31
N HIS A 98 -0.72 8.95 4.18
CA HIS A 98 0.20 7.86 3.92
C HIS A 98 1.00 8.13 2.64
N SER A 99 2.31 7.95 2.71
CA SER A 99 3.14 7.80 1.50
C SER A 99 2.99 6.37 0.99
N TYR A 100 2.99 6.17 -0.32
CA TYR A 100 2.87 4.83 -0.90
C TYR A 100 4.06 4.46 -1.76
N TYR A 101 4.39 3.19 -1.70
CA TYR A 101 5.44 2.55 -2.48
C TYR A 101 4.84 1.36 -3.21
N LYS A 102 5.22 1.17 -4.47
CA LYS A 102 4.72 0.06 -5.29
C LYS A 102 5.81 -0.96 -5.51
N ASP A 103 5.54 -2.20 -5.14
CA ASP A 103 6.30 -3.33 -5.65
C ASP A 103 5.87 -3.59 -7.09
N GLN A 104 6.79 -3.39 -8.02
CA GLN A 104 6.54 -3.52 -9.46
C GLN A 104 6.33 -4.98 -9.89
N ALA A 105 6.86 -5.96 -9.13
CA ALA A 105 6.73 -7.37 -9.46
C ALA A 105 5.33 -7.91 -9.09
N THR A 106 4.79 -7.48 -7.95
CA THR A 106 3.53 -7.99 -7.41
C THR A 106 2.35 -7.03 -7.59
N GLY A 107 2.62 -5.75 -7.85
CA GLY A 107 1.61 -4.71 -7.86
C GLY A 107 1.11 -4.32 -6.46
N ILE A 108 1.68 -4.88 -5.39
CA ILE A 108 1.32 -4.54 -4.00
C ILE A 108 1.75 -3.11 -3.70
N LEU A 109 0.87 -2.37 -3.04
CA LEU A 109 1.12 -1.04 -2.54
C LEU A 109 1.33 -1.06 -1.02
N TYR A 110 2.39 -0.42 -0.55
CA TYR A 110 2.72 -0.30 0.87
C TYR A 110 2.50 1.14 1.31
N GLY A 111 1.50 1.35 2.15
CA GLY A 111 1.22 2.64 2.78
C GLY A 111 2.05 2.82 4.04
N THR A 112 2.73 3.95 4.17
CA THR A 112 3.62 4.25 5.29
C THR A 112 3.19 5.50 6.06
N THR A 113 3.51 5.53 7.35
CA THR A 113 3.36 6.70 8.23
C THR A 113 4.60 6.78 9.12
N ASN A 114 5.27 7.94 9.15
CA ASN A 114 6.53 8.14 9.89
C ASN A 114 7.56 7.02 9.61
N ASP A 115 7.80 6.74 8.32
CA ASP A 115 8.73 5.71 7.82
C ASP A 115 8.46 4.28 8.33
N LYS A 116 7.21 4.00 8.71
CA LYS A 116 6.74 2.65 9.08
C LYS A 116 5.63 2.21 8.16
N ILE A 117 5.68 0.97 7.68
CA ILE A 117 4.58 0.38 6.92
C ILE A 117 3.41 0.19 7.87
N THR A 118 2.29 0.85 7.58
CA THR A 118 1.06 0.82 8.38
C THR A 118 -0.11 0.21 7.61
N ALA A 119 -0.01 0.12 6.29
CA ALA A 119 -1.02 -0.51 5.44
C ALA A 119 -0.37 -1.30 4.28
N ILE A 120 -0.97 -2.44 3.94
CA ILE A 120 -0.65 -3.21 2.73
C ILE A 120 -1.90 -3.31 1.88
N LEU A 121 -1.83 -2.84 0.65
CA LEU A 121 -2.95 -2.80 -0.29
C LEU A 121 -2.66 -3.77 -1.43
N ASN A 122 -3.55 -4.76 -1.56
CA ASN A 122 -3.50 -5.77 -2.60
C ASN A 122 -4.57 -5.40 -3.64
N PRO A 123 -4.21 -5.17 -4.91
CA PRO A 123 -5.20 -5.01 -5.98
C PRO A 123 -6.16 -6.20 -5.98
N LYS A 124 -7.45 -5.92 -6.13
CA LYS A 124 -8.47 -6.96 -6.32
C LYS A 124 -8.60 -7.36 -7.79
#